data_AF-A0A4Y7SGK1-F1
#
_entry.id   AF-A0A4Y7SGK1-F1
#
_cell.length_a   1.000
_cell.length_b   1.000
_cell.length_c   1.000
_cell.angle_alpha   90.00
_cell.angle_beta   90.00
_cell.angle_gamma   90.00
#
_symmetry.space_group_name_H-M   'P 1'
#
loop_
_entity.id
_entity.type
_entity.pdbx_description
1 polymer ?
#
loop_
_entity_poly.entity_id
_entity_poly.type
_entity_poly.pdbx_seq_one_letter_code
_entity_poly.pdbx_strand_id
1 'polypeptide(L)'
;MLSEAPAVLIANTETTLGISIASRLVSAGVPALLAIPSPLPVPPSCSTTTLNWDDPTSIPQVFDTRHSIQTVVLGMPASAQDEVLAGMRRFVDLAKAEGVERFILVGDGGSATEDISSYLEESGVSFKVLGMRSADNTQDIRTVLQTALYSLFSGTAQPLPYGEESV
;
A
#
# COMPACT_ATOMS: atom_id res chain seq x y z
N MET A 1 -21.49 18.06 -3.73
CA MET A 1 -21.25 16.72 -4.29
C MET A 1 -20.64 15.89 -3.18
N LEU A 2 -21.24 14.76 -2.82
CA LEU A 2 -20.65 13.87 -1.82
C LEU A 2 -19.43 13.22 -2.49
N SER A 3 -18.21 13.55 -2.04
CA SER A 3 -17.01 12.85 -2.50
C SER A 3 -17.20 11.35 -2.24
N GLU A 4 -16.92 10.52 -3.25
CA GLU A 4 -16.81 9.07 -3.04
C GLU A 4 -15.78 8.82 -1.92
N ALA A 5 -16.03 7.80 -1.09
CA ALA A 5 -15.12 7.44 -0.01
C ALA A 5 -13.71 7.16 -0.58
N PRO A 6 -12.64 7.58 0.13
CA PRO A 6 -11.27 7.37 -0.35
C PRO A 6 -10.98 5.87 -0.50
N ALA A 7 -10.30 5.52 -1.59
CA ALA A 7 -9.88 4.17 -1.88
C ALA A 7 -8.52 3.86 -1.26
N VAL A 8 -8.30 2.58 -0.98
CA VAL A 8 -6.98 2.03 -0.67
C VAL A 8 -6.37 1.47 -1.94
N LEU A 9 -5.20 1.98 -2.31
CA LEU A 9 -4.41 1.44 -3.41
C LEU A 9 -3.52 0.31 -2.89
N ILE A 10 -3.48 -0.82 -3.59
CA ILE A 10 -2.66 -1.98 -3.26
C ILE A 10 -1.69 -2.21 -4.43
N ALA A 11 -0.40 -1.99 -4.20
CA ALA A 11 0.64 -2.01 -5.22
C ALA A 11 1.80 -2.92 -4.83
N ASN A 12 2.47 -3.50 -5.83
CA ASN A 12 3.65 -4.37 -5.66
C ASN A 12 3.49 -5.53 -4.67
N THR A 13 2.27 -6.02 -4.48
CA THR A 13 2.02 -7.20 -3.63
C THR A 13 2.04 -8.46 -4.47
N GLU A 14 2.35 -9.60 -3.85
CA GLU A 14 2.05 -10.89 -4.48
C GLU A 14 0.55 -10.92 -4.84
N THR A 15 0.22 -11.39 -6.04
CA THR A 15 -1.15 -11.33 -6.58
C THR A 15 -2.19 -11.92 -5.62
N THR A 16 -1.90 -13.07 -5.00
CA THR A 16 -2.80 -13.77 -4.06
C THR A 16 -3.08 -12.92 -2.82
N LEU A 17 -2.03 -12.30 -2.26
CA LEU A 17 -2.10 -11.40 -1.12
C LEU A 17 -2.87 -10.13 -1.48
N GLY A 18 -2.53 -9.50 -2.60
CA GLY A 18 -3.20 -8.28 -3.07
C GLY A 18 -4.69 -8.48 -3.27
N ILE A 19 -5.09 -9.58 -3.92
CA ILE A 19 -6.50 -9.96 -4.08
C ILE A 19 -7.16 -10.21 -2.72
N SER A 20 -6.48 -10.90 -1.80
CA SER A 20 -7.02 -11.20 -0.46
C SER A 20 -7.25 -9.93 0.37
N ILE A 21 -6.32 -8.97 0.32
CA ILE A 21 -6.46 -7.66 0.96
C ILE A 21 -7.62 -6.89 0.31
N ALA A 22 -7.62 -6.77 -1.01
CA ALA A 22 -8.65 -6.05 -1.76
C ALA A 22 -10.05 -6.58 -1.48
N SER A 23 -10.23 -7.90 -1.57
CA SER A 23 -11.51 -8.59 -1.32
C SER A 23 -12.05 -8.30 0.08
N ARG A 24 -11.18 -8.31 1.09
CA ARG A 24 -11.60 -8.06 2.47
C ARG A 24 -11.88 -6.57 2.73
N LEU A 25 -11.14 -5.64 2.13
CA LEU A 25 -11.46 -4.21 2.19
C LEU A 25 -12.83 -3.94 1.59
N VAL A 26 -13.10 -4.49 0.40
CA VAL A 26 -14.39 -4.34 -0.27
C VAL A 26 -15.51 -4.98 0.55
N SER A 27 -15.28 -6.16 1.15
CA SER A 27 -16.24 -6.79 2.06
C SER A 27 -16.52 -5.96 3.32
N ALA A 28 -15.58 -5.11 3.72
CA ALA A 28 -15.73 -4.15 4.81
C ALA A 28 -16.32 -2.80 4.37
N GLY A 29 -16.72 -2.65 3.11
CA GLY A 29 -17.28 -1.42 2.55
C GLY A 29 -16.24 -0.35 2.19
N VAL A 30 -14.95 -0.71 2.14
CA VAL A 30 -13.87 0.19 1.74
C VAL A 30 -13.54 -0.01 0.26
N PRO A 31 -13.59 1.04 -0.58
CA PRO A 31 -13.13 0.96 -1.95
C PRO A 31 -11.64 0.56 -2.01
N ALA A 32 -11.30 -0.41 -2.85
CA ALA A 32 -9.92 -0.87 -3.04
C ALA A 32 -9.56 -0.92 -4.53
N LEU A 33 -8.35 -0.47 -4.85
CA LEU A 33 -7.78 -0.49 -6.19
C LEU A 33 -6.52 -1.34 -6.18
N LEU A 34 -6.52 -2.44 -6.94
CA LEU A 34 -5.40 -3.35 -7.05
C LEU A 34 -4.55 -2.98 -8.28
N ALA A 35 -3.31 -2.54 -8.06
CA ALA A 35 -2.36 -2.22 -9.11
C ALA A 35 -1.51 -3.45 -9.47
N ILE A 36 -1.67 -3.94 -10.70
CA ILE A 36 -1.02 -5.15 -11.22
C ILE A 36 -0.36 -4.89 -12.57
N PRO A 37 0.77 -5.55 -12.90
CA PRO A 37 1.50 -5.30 -14.15
C PRO A 37 0.79 -5.83 -15.39
N SER A 38 -0.20 -6.71 -15.23
CA SER A 38 -0.95 -7.30 -16.34
C SER A 38 -2.36 -7.67 -15.91
N PRO A 39 -3.35 -7.59 -16.81
CA PRO A 39 -4.72 -7.96 -16.51
C PRO A 39 -4.79 -9.43 -16.13
N LEU A 40 -5.16 -9.68 -14.87
CA LEU A 40 -5.39 -11.00 -14.31
C LEU A 40 -6.89 -11.16 -14.01
N PRO A 41 -7.42 -12.39 -14.02
CA PRO A 41 -8.78 -12.64 -13.58
C PRO A 41 -8.89 -12.31 -12.08
N VAL A 42 -9.48 -11.14 -11.78
CA VAL A 42 -9.79 -10.69 -10.43
C VAL A 42 -11.29 -10.86 -10.16
N PRO A 43 -11.70 -11.04 -8.89
CA PRO A 43 -13.11 -11.04 -8.53
C PRO A 43 -13.80 -9.75 -9.01
N PRO A 44 -15.08 -9.79 -9.44
CA PRO A 44 -15.79 -8.62 -9.99
C PRO A 44 -15.89 -7.44 -9.01
N SER A 45 -15.74 -7.72 -7.72
CA SER A 45 -15.74 -6.74 -6.64
C SER A 45 -14.43 -5.96 -6.50
N CYS A 46 -13.34 -6.39 -7.15
CA CYS A 46 -12.03 -5.74 -7.08
C CYS A 46 -11.81 -4.86 -8.31
N SER A 47 -11.61 -3.56 -8.10
CA SER A 47 -11.14 -2.66 -9.16
C SER A 47 -9.65 -2.88 -9.38
N THR A 48 -9.19 -2.84 -10.62
CA THR A 48 -7.77 -2.98 -10.97
C THR A 48 -7.28 -1.80 -11.79
N THR A 49 -5.99 -1.48 -11.62
CA THR A 49 -5.25 -0.58 -12.50
C THR A 49 -3.92 -1.23 -12.90
N THR A 50 -3.27 -0.68 -13.92
CA THR A 50 -2.01 -1.21 -14.41
C THR A 50 -0.84 -0.48 -13.74
N LEU A 51 0.09 -1.25 -13.17
CA LEU A 51 1.36 -0.73 -12.66
C LEU A 51 2.47 -1.69 -13.05
N ASN A 52 3.38 -1.21 -13.88
CA ASN A 52 4.57 -1.92 -14.30
C ASN A 52 5.81 -1.10 -13.91
N TRP A 53 6.63 -1.63 -12.99
CA TRP A 53 7.81 -0.94 -12.50
C TRP A 53 8.89 -0.74 -13.57
N ASP A 54 8.90 -1.59 -14.61
CA ASP A 54 9.79 -1.46 -15.77
C ASP A 54 9.28 -0.42 -16.79
N ASP A 55 8.01 -0.02 -16.70
CA ASP A 55 7.41 1.03 -17.52
C ASP A 55 7.00 2.22 -16.63
N PRO A 56 7.88 3.22 -16.47
CA PRO A 56 7.60 4.37 -15.61
C PRO A 56 6.41 5.22 -16.08
N THR A 57 5.95 5.05 -17.33
CA THR A 57 4.75 5.74 -17.84
C THR A 57 3.44 5.15 -17.29
N SER A 58 3.49 3.96 -16.71
CA SER A 58 2.36 3.33 -16.02
C SER A 58 2.09 3.91 -14.63
N ILE A 59 3.12 4.46 -13.96
CA ILE A 59 3.01 4.97 -12.58
C ILE A 59 1.92 6.06 -12.44
N PRO A 60 1.82 7.07 -13.32
CA PRO A 60 0.75 8.07 -13.23
C PRO A 60 -0.65 7.51 -13.48
N GLN A 61 -0.77 6.46 -14.31
CA GLN A 61 -2.07 5.87 -14.65
C GLN A 61 -2.72 5.17 -13.44
N VAL A 62 -1.94 4.84 -12.41
CA VAL A 62 -2.45 4.27 -11.16
C VAL A 62 -3.36 5.26 -10.42
N PHE A 63 -3.10 6.55 -10.55
CA PHE A 63 -3.83 7.63 -9.88
C PHE A 63 -4.93 8.24 -10.78
N ASP A 64 -4.99 7.87 -12.06
CA ASP A 64 -6.07 8.26 -12.98
C ASP A 64 -7.34 7.45 -12.69
N THR A 65 -8.00 7.77 -11.58
CA THR A 65 -9.19 7.10 -11.09
C THR A 65 -10.17 8.11 -10.51
N ARG A 66 -11.45 7.73 -10.47
CA ARG A 66 -12.51 8.55 -9.85
C ARG A 66 -12.41 8.61 -8.31
N HIS A 67 -11.60 7.74 -7.72
CA HIS A 67 -11.44 7.65 -6.27
C HIS A 67 -10.27 8.51 -5.81
N SER A 68 -10.43 9.28 -4.73
CA SER A 68 -9.27 9.82 -4.03
C SER A 68 -8.52 8.69 -3.34
N ILE A 69 -7.19 8.68 -3.41
CA ILE A 69 -6.35 7.66 -2.77
C ILE A 69 -5.62 8.33 -1.60
N GLN A 70 -5.95 7.93 -0.38
CA GLN A 70 -5.30 8.46 0.84
C GLN A 70 -4.34 7.47 1.48
N THR A 71 -4.51 6.18 1.20
CA THR A 71 -3.71 5.10 1.78
C THR A 71 -3.21 4.17 0.68
N VAL A 72 -1.92 3.87 0.71
CA VAL A 72 -1.28 2.89 -0.17
C VAL A 72 -0.75 1.72 0.65
N VAL A 73 -1.15 0.50 0.30
CA VAL A 73 -0.50 -0.73 0.72
C VAL A 73 0.55 -1.07 -0.34
N LEU A 74 1.82 -1.00 0.03
CA LEU A 74 2.95 -1.22 -0.87
C LEU A 74 3.69 -2.48 -0.45
N GLY A 75 3.68 -3.50 -1.30
CA GLY A 75 4.50 -4.68 -1.09
C GLY A 75 5.98 -4.35 -1.30
N MET A 76 6.82 -4.84 -0.39
CA MET A 76 8.25 -4.63 -0.39
C MET A 76 8.94 -5.94 -0.74
N PRO A 77 9.79 -5.97 -1.79
CA PRO A 77 10.61 -7.13 -2.04
C PRO A 77 11.65 -7.28 -0.92
N ALA A 78 12.14 -8.50 -0.68
CA ALA A 78 13.18 -8.74 0.33
C ALA A 78 14.47 -7.97 0.02
N SER A 79 14.80 -7.86 -1.28
CA SER A 79 15.85 -7.01 -1.81
C SER A 79 15.42 -6.47 -3.18
N ALA A 80 15.93 -5.28 -3.53
CA ALA A 80 15.64 -4.63 -4.80
C ALA A 80 16.94 -4.07 -5.38
N GLN A 81 17.01 -4.02 -6.71
CA GLN A 81 18.07 -3.29 -7.40
C GLN A 81 17.80 -1.78 -7.31
N ASP A 82 18.84 -0.96 -7.47
CA ASP A 82 18.75 0.50 -7.38
C ASP A 82 17.70 1.09 -8.31
N GLU A 83 17.54 0.54 -9.51
CA GLU A 83 16.55 0.98 -10.50
C GLU A 83 15.11 0.78 -10.01
N VAL A 84 14.84 -0.35 -9.35
CA VAL A 84 13.52 -0.66 -8.77
C VAL A 84 13.25 0.27 -7.59
N LEU A 85 14.25 0.50 -6.72
CA LEU A 85 14.14 1.44 -5.60
C LEU A 85 13.89 2.87 -6.10
N ALA A 86 14.57 3.30 -7.15
CA ALA A 86 14.34 4.60 -7.78
C ALA A 86 12.91 4.70 -8.34
N GLY A 87 12.39 3.64 -8.95
CA GLY A 87 10.99 3.56 -9.38
C GLY A 87 10.01 3.69 -8.23
N MET A 88 10.24 2.97 -7.12
CA MET A 88 9.41 3.04 -5.91
C MET A 88 9.44 4.43 -5.27
N ARG A 89 10.60 5.11 -5.22
CA ARG A 89 10.69 6.50 -4.73
C ARG A 89 9.90 7.48 -5.59
N ARG A 90 9.99 7.37 -6.93
CA ARG A 90 9.18 8.18 -7.86
C ARG A 90 7.68 7.94 -7.66
N PHE A 91 7.29 6.68 -7.43
CA PHE A 91 5.92 6.34 -7.10
C PHE A 91 5.47 6.99 -5.78
N VAL A 92 6.32 6.96 -4.73
CA VAL A 92 6.04 7.64 -3.46
C VAL A 92 5.89 9.15 -3.65
N ASP A 93 6.79 9.80 -4.39
CA ASP A 93 6.71 11.23 -4.69
C ASP A 93 5.39 11.59 -5.39
N LEU A 94 5.01 10.80 -6.40
CA LEU A 94 3.76 11.03 -7.12
C LEU A 94 2.55 10.80 -6.22
N ALA A 95 2.52 9.68 -5.49
CA ALA A 95 1.47 9.37 -4.54
C ALA A 95 1.25 10.53 -3.55
N LYS A 96 2.33 11.12 -3.01
CA LYS A 96 2.25 12.30 -2.15
C LYS A 96 1.63 13.50 -2.87
N ALA A 97 2.06 13.77 -4.10
CA ALA A 97 1.53 14.87 -4.90
C ALA A 97 0.02 14.69 -5.18
N GLU A 98 -0.43 13.45 -5.31
CA GLU A 98 -1.85 13.06 -5.49
C GLU A 98 -2.64 13.00 -4.17
N GLY A 99 -2.02 13.35 -3.04
CA GLY A 99 -2.69 13.45 -1.73
C GLY A 99 -2.69 12.18 -0.90
N VAL A 100 -1.80 11.22 -1.18
CA VAL A 100 -1.58 10.07 -0.29
C VAL A 100 -0.94 10.55 1.00
N GLU A 101 -1.61 10.25 2.11
CA GLU A 101 -1.17 10.66 3.46
C GLU A 101 -0.48 9.52 4.22
N ARG A 102 -0.75 8.26 3.82
CA ARG A 102 -0.25 7.10 4.54
C ARG A 102 0.19 5.94 3.64
N PHE A 103 1.32 5.34 4.00
CA PHE A 103 1.81 4.08 3.43
C PHE A 103 1.76 2.94 4.44
N ILE A 104 1.40 1.75 3.98
CA ILE A 104 1.50 0.50 4.72
C ILE A 104 2.47 -0.38 3.93
N LEU A 105 3.71 -0.48 4.41
CA LEU A 105 4.73 -1.32 3.79
C LEU A 105 4.51 -2.76 4.23
N VAL A 106 4.44 -3.67 3.27
CA VAL A 106 4.20 -5.09 3.51
C VAL A 106 5.40 -5.87 3.00
N GLY A 107 6.20 -6.44 3.90
CA GLY A 107 7.41 -7.18 3.53
C GLY A 107 8.01 -7.92 4.72
N ASP A 108 9.17 -8.52 4.52
CA ASP A 108 9.88 -9.28 5.56
C ASP A 108 10.83 -8.40 6.41
N GLY A 109 10.90 -7.09 6.13
CA GLY A 109 11.82 -6.17 6.78
C GLY A 109 13.23 -6.20 6.20
N GLY A 110 13.42 -6.73 4.98
CA GLY A 110 14.71 -6.67 4.28
C GLY A 110 15.14 -5.26 3.86
N SER A 111 16.31 -5.16 3.24
CA SER A 111 16.98 -3.87 2.96
C SER A 111 16.13 -2.90 2.15
N ALA A 112 15.34 -3.40 1.19
CA ALA A 112 14.45 -2.56 0.41
C ALA A 112 13.34 -1.92 1.27
N THR A 113 12.87 -2.64 2.30
CA THR A 113 11.91 -2.09 3.27
C THR A 113 12.55 -0.97 4.08
N GLU A 114 13.77 -1.18 4.56
CA GLU A 114 14.54 -0.17 5.30
C GLU A 114 14.72 1.10 4.45
N ASP A 115 15.22 0.95 3.22
CA ASP A 115 15.47 2.07 2.30
C ASP A 115 14.22 2.92 2.03
N ILE A 116 13.10 2.28 1.71
CA ILE A 116 11.84 3.00 1.45
C ILE A 116 11.25 3.57 2.74
N SER A 117 11.39 2.89 3.87
CA SER A 117 10.92 3.40 5.15
C SER A 117 11.67 4.66 5.59
N SER A 118 13.01 4.68 5.46
CA SER A 118 13.82 5.87 5.71
C SER A 118 13.45 7.00 4.76
N TYR A 119 13.23 6.70 3.48
CA TYR A 119 12.80 7.69 2.51
C TYR A 119 11.41 8.29 2.83
N LEU A 120 10.47 7.48 3.31
CA LEU A 120 9.14 7.94 3.74
C LEU A 120 9.22 8.81 4.99
N GLU A 121 10.10 8.47 5.93
CA GLU A 121 10.39 9.25 7.14
C GLU A 121 10.93 10.64 6.77
N GLU A 122 11.98 10.70 5.94
CA GLU A 122 12.55 11.95 5.43
C GLU A 122 11.52 12.78 4.65
N SER A 123 10.62 12.09 3.95
CA SER A 123 9.53 12.68 3.18
C SER A 123 8.38 13.24 4.02
N GLY A 124 8.35 12.97 5.33
CA GLY A 124 7.31 13.40 6.26
C GLY A 124 5.95 12.72 6.07
N VAL A 125 5.91 11.55 5.41
CA VAL A 125 4.66 10.80 5.20
C VAL A 125 4.49 9.77 6.29
N SER A 126 3.27 9.62 6.81
CA SER A 126 2.98 8.57 7.79
C SER A 126 3.16 7.20 7.14
N PHE A 127 3.91 6.31 7.78
CA PHE A 127 3.98 4.93 7.32
C PHE A 127 3.94 3.93 8.46
N LYS A 128 3.60 2.69 8.12
CA LYS A 128 3.72 1.55 9.02
C LYS A 128 4.29 0.37 8.26
N VAL A 129 5.30 -0.27 8.83
CA VAL A 129 5.84 -1.54 8.32
C VAL A 129 5.07 -2.69 8.96
N LEU A 130 4.60 -3.61 8.13
CA LEU A 130 3.99 -4.87 8.53
C LEU A 130 4.88 -6.01 8.05
N GLY A 131 5.49 -6.69 9.01
CA GLY A 131 6.24 -7.92 8.79
C GLY A 131 5.30 -9.02 8.30
N MET A 132 5.23 -9.24 6.99
CA MET A 132 4.45 -10.34 6.42
C MET A 132 5.39 -11.41 5.90
N ARG A 133 5.35 -12.58 6.55
CA ARG A 133 6.15 -13.75 6.15
C ARG A 133 5.45 -14.65 5.14
N SER A 134 4.14 -14.51 4.93
CA SER A 134 3.38 -15.28 3.94
C SER A 134 1.98 -14.68 3.66
N ALA A 135 1.55 -14.74 2.40
CA ALA A 135 0.22 -14.33 1.93
C ALA A 135 -0.95 -15.12 2.54
N ASP A 136 -0.70 -16.32 3.08
CA ASP A 136 -1.72 -17.16 3.72
C ASP A 136 -1.96 -16.84 5.19
N ASN A 137 -1.17 -15.93 5.78
CA ASN A 137 -1.30 -15.62 7.20
C ASN A 137 -2.50 -14.70 7.45
N THR A 138 -3.60 -15.30 7.90
CA THR A 138 -4.85 -14.60 8.22
C THR A 138 -4.67 -13.49 9.28
N GLN A 139 -3.69 -13.62 10.18
CA GLN A 139 -3.37 -12.57 11.16
C GLN A 139 -2.76 -11.34 10.50
N ASP A 140 -1.86 -11.52 9.55
CA ASP A 140 -1.18 -10.42 8.86
C ASP A 140 -2.18 -9.62 8.02
N ILE A 141 -3.05 -10.31 7.27
CA ILE A 141 -4.13 -9.66 6.51
C ILE A 141 -5.08 -8.90 7.45
N ARG A 142 -5.41 -9.45 8.63
CA ARG A 142 -6.24 -8.75 9.61
C ARG A 142 -5.58 -7.46 10.09
N THR A 143 -4.28 -7.49 10.34
CA THR A 143 -3.50 -6.32 10.77
C THR A 143 -3.44 -5.25 9.68
N VAL A 144 -3.25 -5.64 8.41
CA VAL A 144 -3.34 -4.73 7.25
C VAL A 144 -4.70 -4.04 7.22
N LEU A 145 -5.79 -4.83 7.33
CA LEU A 145 -7.15 -4.30 7.30
C LEU A 145 -7.43 -3.36 8.46
N GLN A 146 -7.06 -3.73 9.69
CA GLN A 146 -7.24 -2.87 10.85
C GLN A 146 -6.46 -1.57 10.70
N THR A 147 -5.24 -1.62 10.19
CA THR A 147 -4.42 -0.43 9.96
C THR A 147 -5.02 0.46 8.86
N ALA A 148 -5.47 -0.13 7.75
CA ALA A 148 -6.11 0.60 6.66
C ALA A 148 -7.46 1.20 7.08
N LEU A 149 -8.30 0.46 7.80
CA LEU A 149 -9.56 0.96 8.34
C LEU A 149 -9.31 2.08 9.35
N TYR A 150 -8.38 1.88 10.29
CA TYR A 150 -8.01 2.93 11.24
C TYR A 150 -7.50 4.17 10.50
N SER A 151 -6.72 3.98 9.44
CA SER A 151 -6.20 5.06 8.60
C SER A 151 -7.30 5.92 7.99
N LEU A 152 -8.32 5.28 7.42
CA LEU A 152 -9.42 5.94 6.72
C LEU A 152 -10.40 6.64 7.67
N PHE A 153 -10.57 6.12 8.89
CA PHE A 153 -11.56 6.61 9.85
C PHE A 153 -10.99 7.44 10.99
N SER A 154 -9.68 7.46 11.17
CA SER A 154 -8.99 8.20 12.24
C SER A 154 -8.12 9.28 11.62
N GLY A 155 -8.76 10.41 11.29
CA GLY A 155 -8.03 11.63 10.96
C GLY A 155 -7.17 12.02 12.16
N THR A 156 -5.85 11.96 12.00
CA THR A 156 -4.79 12.29 12.99
C THR A 156 -4.55 11.25 14.10
N ALA A 157 -3.46 10.48 13.99
CA ALA A 157 -2.73 9.96 15.15
C ALA A 157 -1.31 9.48 14.75
N GLN A 158 -0.35 10.05 15.48
CA GLN A 158 1.10 9.79 15.54
C GLN A 158 1.46 8.28 15.62
N PRO A 159 2.65 7.86 15.16
CA PRO A 159 3.13 6.49 15.40
C PRO A 159 3.18 6.19 16.90
N LEU A 160 2.61 5.05 17.30
CA LEU A 160 2.83 4.48 18.63
C LEU A 160 4.31 4.02 18.72
N PRO A 161 5.04 4.39 19.78
CA PRO A 161 6.33 3.77 20.04
C PRO A 161 6.11 2.28 20.24
N TYR A 162 6.91 1.46 19.57
CA TYR A 162 7.04 0.05 19.89
C TYR A 162 7.34 -0.08 21.38
N GLY A 163 6.47 -0.78 22.10
CA GLY A 163 6.75 -1.19 23.46
C GLY A 163 7.88 -2.20 23.43
N GLU A 164 8.99 -1.87 24.08
CA GLU A 164 9.82 -2.89 24.71
C GLU A 164 9.06 -3.39 25.94
N GLU A 165 8.67 -4.67 25.90
CA GLU A 165 8.20 -5.41 27.05
C GLU A 165 9.37 -5.77 27.97
N SER A 166 9.20 -5.47 29.27
CA SER A 166 9.82 -6.12 30.45
C SER A 166 11.33 -5.93 30.65
N VAL A 167 11.82 -5.44 31.80
CA VAL A 167 11.57 -5.90 33.20
C VAL A 167 11.50 -4.72 34.17
#